data_AF-A0A2U3KE18-F1
#
_entry.id   AF-A0A2U3KE18-F1
#
_cell.length_a   1.000
_cell.length_b   1.000
_cell.length_c   1.000
_cell.angle_alpha   90.00
_cell.angle_beta   90.00
_cell.angle_gamma   90.00
#
_symmetry.space_group_name_H-M   'P 1'
#
loop_
_entity.id
_entity.type
_entity.pdbx_description
1 polymer ?
#
loop_
_entity_poly.entity_id
_entity_poly.type
_entity_poly.pdbx_seq_one_letter_code
_entity_poly.pdbx_strand_id
1 'polypeptide(L)'
;MLCGEARHVTRAKTVLIDLSVLRRGVFTHEAQIERRIRWANRDLVSRIAAWQPKPLPHDPWLRQQVECLPTIVRMTHEGALVPYTYSELEFEEMRASRGMANTFGDLFLDVEIKKCQAAVNRPRFRQNIDFDYYLKKEELLEFCDFLLNLPEPLLPRAREFWAKLPASEQTNLTQLGRFKSLCRHLARTHYPDAFHLWTAEANGLDFFLMIDKKFVNALRNCHELDFRCRAVSPEQLLNALGVTERDQYPYTESGPRTYY
;
A
#
# COMPACT_ATOMS: atom_id res chain seq x y z
N MET A 1 41.66 -19.02 -18.22
CA MET A 1 41.04 -17.72 -18.51
C MET A 1 39.54 -17.96 -18.48
N LEU A 2 38.94 -17.93 -17.29
CA LEU A 2 37.50 -18.12 -17.09
C LEU A 2 36.89 -16.73 -16.99
N CYS A 3 36.09 -16.38 -18.00
CA CYS A 3 35.34 -15.14 -18.05
C CYS A 3 34.27 -15.21 -16.95
N GLY A 4 34.53 -14.52 -15.83
CA GLY A 4 33.52 -14.33 -14.80
C GLY A 4 32.44 -13.42 -15.34
N GLU A 5 31.24 -13.96 -15.56
CA GLU A 5 30.05 -13.15 -15.79
C GLU A 5 29.87 -12.24 -14.57
N ALA A 6 30.12 -10.95 -14.78
CA ALA A 6 29.75 -9.92 -13.84
C ALA A 6 28.22 -9.98 -13.70
N ARG A 7 27.74 -10.59 -12.62
CA ARG A 7 26.36 -10.41 -12.18
C ARG A 7 26.18 -8.90 -12.00
N HIS A 8 25.47 -8.26 -12.92
CA HIS A 8 25.00 -6.90 -12.72
C HIS A 8 24.21 -6.91 -11.41
N VAL A 9 24.77 -6.30 -10.37
CA VAL A 9 24.06 -6.07 -9.12
C VAL A 9 23.04 -4.98 -9.42
N THR A 10 21.88 -5.38 -9.91
CA THR A 10 20.74 -4.48 -10.10
C THR A 10 20.37 -3.95 -8.73
N ARG A 11 20.36 -2.62 -8.55
CA ARG A 11 19.92 -2.00 -7.30
C ARG A 11 18.53 -2.52 -6.96
N ALA A 12 18.33 -2.91 -5.70
CA ALA A 12 17.01 -3.21 -5.18
C ALA A 12 16.02 -2.08 -5.50
N LYS A 13 14.83 -2.46 -5.93
CA LYS A 13 13.76 -1.51 -6.27
C LYS A 13 12.98 -1.15 -5.02
N THR A 14 12.55 0.09 -4.89
CA THR A 14 11.77 0.55 -3.74
C THR A 14 10.31 0.77 -4.10
N VAL A 15 9.40 0.45 -3.18
CA VAL A 15 7.96 0.53 -3.44
C VAL A 15 7.20 1.03 -2.22
N LEU A 16 6.34 2.03 -2.39
CA LEU A 16 5.34 2.38 -1.39
C LEU A 16 4.14 1.44 -1.55
N ILE A 17 3.76 0.72 -0.48
CA ILE A 17 2.64 -0.23 -0.53
C ILE A 17 1.38 0.42 0.01
N ASP A 18 0.36 0.52 -0.85
CA ASP A 18 -0.97 0.96 -0.46
C ASP A 18 -1.69 -0.07 0.43
N LEU A 19 -2.56 0.39 1.32
CA LEU A 19 -3.32 -0.48 2.22
C LEU A 19 -4.20 -1.49 1.47
N SER A 20 -4.69 -1.15 0.27
CA SER A 20 -5.45 -2.08 -0.57
C SER A 20 -4.67 -3.37 -0.88
N VAL A 21 -3.35 -3.29 -1.02
CA VAL A 21 -2.47 -4.43 -1.26
C VAL A 21 -2.33 -5.26 0.01
N LEU A 22 -2.00 -4.62 1.14
CA LEU A 22 -1.82 -5.29 2.43
C LEU A 22 -3.09 -6.00 2.89
N ARG A 23 -4.27 -5.40 2.71
CA ARG A 23 -5.56 -6.03 3.04
C ARG A 23 -5.85 -7.26 2.18
N ARG A 24 -5.41 -7.24 0.93
CA ARG A 24 -5.55 -8.36 0.00
C ARG A 24 -4.48 -9.43 0.22
N GLY A 25 -3.40 -9.11 0.92
CA GLY A 25 -2.40 -10.04 1.43
C GLY A 25 -2.86 -10.89 2.64
N VAL A 26 -4.05 -10.64 3.19
CA VAL A 26 -4.62 -11.44 4.28
C VAL A 26 -5.64 -12.43 3.73
N PHE A 27 -5.29 -13.72 3.71
CA PHE A 27 -6.04 -14.80 3.06
C PHE A 27 -6.88 -15.65 3.99
N THR A 28 -6.92 -15.33 5.26
CA THR A 28 -7.73 -16.03 6.24
C THR A 28 -8.77 -15.10 6.83
N HIS A 29 -9.89 -15.68 7.24
CA HIS A 29 -10.90 -15.01 8.05
C HIS A 29 -11.33 -15.92 9.18
N GLU A 30 -11.80 -15.31 10.26
CA GLU A 30 -12.42 -16.04 11.36
C GLU A 30 -13.78 -16.58 10.92
N ALA A 31 -14.01 -17.87 11.19
CA ALA A 31 -15.25 -18.57 10.93
C ALA A 31 -15.63 -19.45 12.11
N GLN A 32 -16.93 -19.64 12.33
CA GLN A 32 -17.43 -20.63 13.28
C GLN A 32 -17.61 -21.96 12.55
N ILE A 33 -16.83 -22.98 12.90
CA ILE A 33 -16.94 -24.31 12.31
C ILE A 33 -17.57 -25.28 13.30
N GLU A 34 -18.43 -26.16 12.79
CA GLU A 34 -18.97 -27.26 13.58
C GLU A 34 -17.94 -28.39 13.63
N ARG A 35 -17.49 -28.73 14.83
CA ARG A 35 -16.58 -29.84 15.09
C ARG A 35 -17.29 -30.84 15.98
N ARG A 36 -17.24 -32.11 15.56
CA ARG A 36 -17.58 -33.24 16.42
C ARG A 36 -16.43 -33.46 17.39
N ILE A 37 -16.72 -33.32 18.68
CA ILE A 37 -15.79 -33.57 19.78
C ILE A 37 -16.31 -34.80 20.50
N ARG A 38 -15.47 -35.83 20.60
CA ARG A 38 -15.77 -36.99 21.44
C ARG A 38 -15.34 -36.65 22.86
N TRP A 39 -16.30 -36.64 23.78
CA TRP A 39 -16.05 -36.38 25.20
C TRP A 39 -16.64 -37.52 26.03
N ALA A 40 -15.77 -38.28 26.69
CA ALA A 40 -16.10 -39.55 27.33
C ALA A 40 -16.86 -40.49 26.35
N ASN A 41 -18.11 -40.83 26.68
CA ASN A 41 -18.93 -41.79 25.94
C ASN A 41 -19.94 -41.10 25.02
N ARG A 42 -19.78 -39.80 24.74
CA ARG A 42 -20.72 -39.01 23.93
C ARG A 42 -19.98 -38.27 22.82
N ASP A 43 -20.64 -38.19 21.67
CA ASP A 43 -20.24 -37.30 20.58
C ASP A 43 -21.03 -36.00 20.71
N LEU A 44 -20.31 -34.89 20.84
CA LEU A 44 -20.87 -33.55 20.93
C LEU A 44 -20.55 -32.80 19.65
N VAL A 45 -21.52 -32.07 19.10
CA VAL A 45 -21.25 -31.08 18.05
C VAL A 45 -21.08 -29.74 18.74
N SER A 46 -19.88 -29.16 18.64
CA SER A 46 -19.60 -27.82 19.17
C SER A 46 -19.21 -26.89 18.04
N ARG A 47 -19.64 -25.64 18.14
CA ARG A 47 -19.17 -24.56 17.27
C ARG A 47 -17.90 -23.99 17.89
N ILE A 48 -16.80 -24.08 17.16
CA ILE A 48 -15.53 -23.52 17.58
C ILE A 48 -15.11 -22.42 16.61
N ALA A 49 -14.48 -21.37 17.14
CA ALA A 49 -13.78 -20.40 16.31
C ALA A 49 -12.62 -21.10 15.61
N ALA A 50 -12.53 -20.92 14.29
CA ALA A 50 -11.45 -21.43 13.47
C ALA A 50 -11.11 -20.43 12.37
N TRP A 51 -9.98 -20.67 11.70
CA TRP A 51 -9.54 -19.88 10.57
C TRP A 51 -9.82 -20.62 9.28
N GLN A 52 -10.45 -19.92 8.32
CA GLN A 52 -10.73 -20.47 7.00
C GLN A 52 -10.09 -19.59 5.92
N PRO A 53 -9.60 -20.19 4.82
CA PRO A 53 -9.18 -19.44 3.65
C PRO A 53 -10.31 -18.55 3.14
N LYS A 54 -10.00 -17.31 2.80
CA LYS A 54 -10.90 -16.42 2.08
C LYS A 54 -11.02 -16.93 0.64
N PRO A 55 -12.23 -16.96 0.07
CA PRO A 55 -12.38 -17.28 -1.34
C PRO A 55 -11.65 -16.26 -2.20
N LEU A 56 -11.10 -16.71 -3.33
CA LEU A 56 -10.54 -15.80 -4.31
C LEU A 56 -11.63 -14.86 -4.85
N PRO A 57 -11.29 -13.61 -5.19
CA PRO A 57 -12.22 -12.69 -5.82
C PRO A 57 -12.89 -13.31 -7.06
N HIS A 58 -14.18 -13.05 -7.24
CA HIS A 58 -14.90 -13.46 -8.46
C HIS A 58 -14.52 -12.58 -9.66
N ASP A 59 -14.20 -11.29 -9.42
CA ASP A 59 -13.73 -10.39 -10.47
C ASP A 59 -12.37 -10.88 -11.01
N PRO A 60 -12.26 -11.22 -12.32
CA PRO A 60 -11.05 -11.81 -12.87
C PRO A 60 -9.83 -10.90 -12.79
N TRP A 61 -10.04 -9.59 -12.97
CA TRP A 61 -8.94 -8.62 -12.90
C TRP A 61 -8.37 -8.55 -11.48
N LEU A 62 -9.24 -8.47 -10.47
CA LEU A 62 -8.84 -8.44 -9.07
C LEU A 62 -8.19 -9.75 -8.64
N ARG A 63 -8.73 -10.90 -9.08
CA ARG A 63 -8.13 -12.22 -8.84
C ARG A 63 -6.69 -12.27 -9.33
N GLN A 64 -6.46 -11.83 -10.57
CA GLN A 64 -5.12 -11.78 -11.17
C GLN A 64 -4.15 -10.91 -10.35
N GLN A 65 -4.60 -9.78 -9.80
CA GLN A 65 -3.75 -8.93 -8.95
C GLN A 65 -3.41 -9.60 -7.62
N VAL A 66 -4.39 -10.30 -7.02
CA VAL A 66 -4.22 -11.03 -5.75
C VAL A 66 -3.26 -12.21 -5.91
N GLU A 67 -3.33 -12.93 -7.02
CA GLU A 67 -2.43 -14.05 -7.34
C GLU A 67 -0.97 -13.63 -7.53
N CYS A 68 -0.69 -12.35 -7.77
CA CYS A 68 0.68 -11.82 -7.88
C CYS A 68 1.35 -11.55 -6.51
N LEU A 69 0.58 -11.48 -5.42
CA LEU A 69 1.09 -11.07 -4.11
C LEU A 69 2.14 -12.03 -3.51
N PRO A 70 2.01 -13.38 -3.61
CA PRO A 70 3.05 -14.29 -3.13
C PRO A 70 4.42 -14.03 -3.76
N THR A 71 4.45 -13.74 -5.06
CA THR A 71 5.68 -13.40 -5.77
C THR A 71 6.27 -12.08 -5.32
N ILE A 72 5.43 -11.06 -5.10
CA ILE A 72 5.90 -9.78 -4.56
C ILE A 72 6.54 -9.99 -3.18
N VAL A 73 5.93 -10.80 -2.31
CA VAL A 73 6.47 -11.14 -0.99
C VAL A 73 7.80 -11.89 -1.11
N ARG A 74 7.90 -12.87 -1.99
CA ARG A 74 9.17 -13.57 -2.26
C ARG A 74 10.27 -12.58 -2.67
N MET A 75 9.98 -11.66 -3.58
CA MET A 75 10.93 -10.62 -4.02
C MET A 75 11.37 -9.71 -2.87
N THR A 76 10.50 -9.47 -1.87
CA THR A 76 10.91 -8.72 -0.68
C THR A 76 11.87 -9.51 0.21
N HIS A 77 11.66 -10.82 0.39
CA HIS A 77 12.58 -11.68 1.14
C HIS A 77 13.93 -11.85 0.45
N GLU A 78 13.94 -11.87 -0.89
CA GLU A 78 15.17 -11.91 -1.69
C GLU A 78 15.91 -10.57 -1.73
N GLY A 79 15.34 -9.50 -1.17
CA GLY A 79 15.91 -8.16 -1.19
C GLY A 79 15.88 -7.47 -2.56
N ALA A 80 15.19 -8.05 -3.55
CA ALA A 80 15.01 -7.45 -4.87
C ALA A 80 14.04 -6.25 -4.84
N LEU A 81 13.10 -6.28 -3.91
CA LEU A 81 12.09 -5.24 -3.68
C LEU A 81 12.09 -4.82 -2.21
N VAL A 82 12.14 -3.52 -1.94
CA VAL A 82 12.14 -2.96 -0.59
C VAL A 82 10.83 -2.21 -0.37
N PRO A 83 9.93 -2.74 0.47
CA PRO A 83 8.64 -2.12 0.71
C PRO A 83 8.72 -0.99 1.74
N TYR A 84 7.93 0.05 1.50
CA TYR A 84 7.78 1.23 2.34
C TYR A 84 6.31 1.49 2.68
N THR A 85 6.11 2.14 3.82
CA THR A 85 4.86 2.76 4.28
C THR A 85 5.17 4.14 4.88
N TYR A 86 4.14 4.89 5.28
CA TYR A 86 4.28 6.13 6.03
C TYR A 86 3.04 6.42 6.89
N SER A 87 3.07 7.50 7.65
CA SER A 87 2.09 7.80 8.69
C SER A 87 0.62 7.85 8.22
N GLU A 88 0.29 8.40 7.05
CA GLU A 88 -1.13 8.43 6.65
C GLU A 88 -1.64 7.03 6.29
N LEU A 89 -0.84 6.19 5.63
CA LEU A 89 -1.19 4.78 5.36
C LEU A 89 -1.37 3.98 6.66
N GLU A 90 -0.57 4.26 7.69
CA GLU A 90 -0.75 3.69 9.02
C GLU A 90 -2.07 4.13 9.65
N PHE A 91 -2.44 5.41 9.54
CA PHE A 91 -3.76 5.86 10.00
C PHE A 91 -4.89 5.20 9.20
N GLU A 92 -4.73 5.00 7.89
CA GLU A 92 -5.71 4.27 7.09
C GLU A 92 -5.89 2.83 7.58
N GLU A 93 -4.79 2.17 7.94
CA GLU A 93 -4.78 0.81 8.49
C GLU A 93 -5.51 0.74 9.83
N MET A 94 -5.29 1.72 10.71
CA MET A 94 -6.00 1.82 11.99
C MET A 94 -7.50 1.97 11.81
N ARG A 95 -7.97 2.69 10.78
CA ARG A 95 -9.40 2.82 10.45
C ARG A 95 -9.98 1.55 9.85
N ALA A 96 -9.28 1.01 8.87
CA ALA A 96 -9.76 -0.07 8.03
C ALA A 96 -9.07 -1.36 8.48
N SER A 97 -9.65 -2.00 9.51
CA SER A 97 -9.20 -3.31 10.01
C SER A 97 -8.77 -4.21 8.84
N ARG A 98 -7.52 -4.68 8.90
CA ARG A 98 -7.00 -5.71 7.99
C ARG A 98 -7.56 -7.10 8.33
N GLY A 99 -8.48 -7.20 9.28
CA GLY A 99 -8.99 -8.46 9.80
C GLY A 99 -7.88 -9.19 10.53
N MET A 100 -7.50 -10.36 10.01
CA MET A 100 -6.51 -11.28 10.58
C MET A 100 -5.06 -10.90 10.23
N ALA A 101 -4.73 -9.61 10.09
CA ALA A 101 -3.34 -9.20 9.86
C ALA A 101 -2.44 -9.61 11.01
N ASN A 102 -1.17 -9.87 10.71
CA ASN A 102 -0.17 -10.38 11.65
C ASN A 102 -0.55 -11.74 12.28
N THR A 103 -1.31 -12.57 11.55
CA THR A 103 -1.66 -13.94 11.98
C THR A 103 -1.46 -14.95 10.84
N PHE A 104 -1.76 -16.22 11.09
CA PHE A 104 -1.75 -17.26 10.07
C PHE A 104 -2.61 -16.87 8.86
N GLY A 105 -1.98 -16.73 7.70
CA GLY A 105 -2.62 -16.33 6.44
C GLY A 105 -2.38 -14.88 6.01
N ASP A 106 -1.58 -14.11 6.73
CA ASP A 106 -1.03 -12.83 6.25
C ASP A 106 0.28 -13.09 5.47
N LEU A 107 0.30 -12.84 4.16
CA LEU A 107 1.51 -12.99 3.35
C LEU A 107 2.62 -12.01 3.76
N PHE A 108 2.27 -10.87 4.36
CA PHE A 108 3.25 -9.85 4.73
C PHE A 108 3.75 -10.01 6.18
N LEU A 109 3.38 -11.10 6.88
CA LEU A 109 3.70 -11.32 8.29
C LEU A 109 5.21 -11.16 8.60
N ASP A 110 6.06 -11.74 7.76
CA ASP A 110 7.51 -11.76 7.94
C ASP A 110 8.25 -10.73 7.05
N VAL A 111 7.51 -9.79 6.45
CA VAL A 111 8.07 -8.76 5.58
C VAL A 111 8.36 -7.50 6.37
N GLU A 112 9.62 -7.07 6.40
CA GLU A 112 9.99 -5.78 6.97
C GLU A 112 9.55 -4.63 6.04
N ILE A 113 8.49 -3.92 6.43
CA ILE A 113 8.02 -2.71 5.73
C ILE A 113 8.66 -1.49 6.37
N LYS A 114 9.51 -0.79 5.60
CA LYS A 114 10.25 0.39 6.08
C LYS A 114 9.35 1.61 6.13
N LYS A 115 9.69 2.60 6.97
CA LYS A 115 8.98 3.89 7.02
C LYS A 115 9.69 4.95 6.18
N CYS A 116 8.95 5.72 5.40
CA CYS A 116 9.42 6.96 4.76
C CYS A 116 8.68 8.19 5.33
N GLN A 117 9.17 9.38 5.01
CA GLN A 117 8.53 10.62 5.46
C GLN A 117 7.31 10.94 4.57
N ALA A 118 6.25 11.52 5.13
CA ALA A 118 5.18 12.09 4.32
C ALA A 118 5.72 13.21 3.43
N ALA A 119 5.15 13.43 2.23
CA ALA A 119 5.50 14.61 1.43
C ALA A 119 5.28 15.90 2.24
N VAL A 120 4.15 15.96 2.94
CA VAL A 120 3.80 17.03 3.88
C VAL A 120 3.05 16.41 5.05
N ASN A 121 3.37 16.80 6.28
CA ASN A 121 2.72 16.22 7.44
C ASN A 121 1.46 17.02 7.82
N ARG A 122 0.28 16.48 7.48
CA ARG A 122 -1.04 17.10 7.70
C ARG A 122 -1.24 17.75 9.08
N PRO A 123 -0.84 17.14 10.21
CA PRO A 123 -1.06 17.70 11.53
C PRO A 123 -0.34 19.01 11.80
N ARG A 124 0.69 19.35 11.01
CA ARG A 124 1.38 20.63 11.15
C ARG A 124 0.50 21.81 10.69
N PHE A 125 -0.58 21.54 9.96
CA PHE A 125 -1.43 22.55 9.32
C PHE A 125 -2.78 22.75 10.00
N ARG A 126 -3.09 22.00 11.08
CA ARG A 126 -4.27 22.22 11.93
C ARG A 126 -3.86 22.45 13.39
N GLN A 127 -4.61 23.30 14.06
CA GLN A 127 -4.55 23.47 15.52
C GLN A 127 -5.59 22.55 16.18
N ASN A 128 -5.35 22.14 17.43
CA ASN A 128 -6.28 21.37 18.26
C ASN A 128 -6.73 20.04 17.63
N ILE A 129 -5.77 19.26 17.15
CA ILE A 129 -6.01 17.96 16.55
C ILE A 129 -6.20 16.92 17.66
N ASP A 130 -7.31 16.20 17.61
CA ASP A 130 -7.52 14.99 18.41
C ASP A 130 -7.13 13.73 17.61
N PHE A 131 -7.19 12.58 18.27
CA PHE A 131 -6.86 11.32 17.61
C PHE A 131 -7.87 10.94 16.50
N ASP A 132 -9.13 11.35 16.66
CA ASP A 132 -10.23 11.05 15.74
C ASP A 132 -10.03 11.74 14.37
N TYR A 133 -9.37 12.90 14.34
CA TYR A 133 -8.96 13.58 13.10
C TYR A 133 -8.10 12.72 12.16
N TYR A 134 -7.25 11.85 12.72
CA TYR A 134 -6.43 10.94 11.92
C TYR A 134 -7.26 9.81 11.31
N LEU A 135 -8.32 9.42 12.02
CA LEU A 135 -9.18 8.30 11.68
C LEU A 135 -10.35 8.67 10.77
N LYS A 136 -10.42 9.89 10.24
CA LYS A 136 -11.43 10.30 9.26
C LYS A 136 -10.85 10.41 7.87
N LYS A 137 -11.46 9.72 6.89
CA LYS A 137 -11.03 9.77 5.49
C LYS A 137 -11.27 11.15 4.89
N GLU A 138 -12.36 11.78 5.30
CA GLU A 138 -12.82 13.11 4.89
C GLU A 138 -11.75 14.17 5.22
N GLU A 139 -11.06 14.00 6.34
CA GLU A 139 -10.04 14.95 6.78
C GLU A 139 -8.76 14.92 5.94
N LEU A 140 -8.40 13.75 5.37
CA LEU A 140 -7.32 13.65 4.39
C LEU A 140 -7.75 14.28 3.05
N LEU A 141 -9.01 14.08 2.64
CA LEU A 141 -9.57 14.74 1.45
C LEU A 141 -9.58 16.26 1.59
N GLU A 142 -10.03 16.78 2.73
CA GLU A 142 -10.01 18.22 3.03
C GLU A 142 -8.59 18.78 3.05
N PHE A 143 -7.63 18.02 3.60
CA PHE A 143 -6.23 18.42 3.56
C PHE A 143 -5.68 18.48 2.12
N CYS A 144 -6.05 17.52 1.27
CA CYS A 144 -5.71 17.57 -0.16
C CYS A 144 -6.31 18.82 -0.82
N ASP A 145 -7.58 19.13 -0.55
CA ASP A 145 -8.22 20.35 -1.07
C ASP A 145 -7.51 21.62 -0.57
N PHE A 146 -7.12 21.67 0.70
CA PHE A 146 -6.32 22.76 1.27
C PHE A 146 -5.01 22.93 0.50
N LEU A 147 -4.27 21.85 0.26
CA LEU A 147 -3.02 21.87 -0.52
C LEU A 147 -3.24 22.34 -1.96
N LEU A 148 -4.32 21.93 -2.63
CA LEU A 148 -4.63 22.37 -3.99
C LEU A 148 -4.92 23.87 -4.07
N ASN A 149 -5.52 24.43 -3.01
CA ASN A 149 -5.86 25.85 -2.93
C ASN A 149 -4.76 26.71 -2.29
N LEU A 150 -3.69 26.09 -1.77
CA LEU A 150 -2.60 26.79 -1.09
C LEU A 150 -1.79 27.64 -2.09
N PRO A 151 -1.73 28.98 -1.89
CA PRO A 151 -0.92 29.85 -2.73
C PRO A 151 0.57 29.69 -2.36
N GLU A 152 1.30 28.96 -3.21
CA GLU A 152 2.73 28.66 -3.05
C GLU A 152 3.61 29.87 -2.69
N PRO A 153 3.43 31.06 -3.30
CA PRO A 153 4.26 32.23 -2.97
C PRO A 153 4.07 32.76 -1.55
N LEU A 154 3.00 32.38 -0.85
CA LEU A 154 2.74 32.82 0.52
C LEU A 154 3.47 31.98 1.57
N LEU A 155 3.91 30.77 1.24
CA LEU A 155 4.51 29.86 2.22
C LEU A 155 5.83 30.37 2.79
N PRO A 156 6.82 30.84 2.00
CA PRO A 156 8.04 31.41 2.54
C PRO A 156 7.83 32.78 3.23
N ARG A 157 6.69 33.44 2.98
CA ARG A 157 6.35 34.73 3.62
C ARG A 157 5.89 34.54 5.06
N ALA A 158 5.31 33.39 5.38
CA ALA A 158 4.97 32.98 6.75
C ALA A 158 6.23 32.48 7.50
N ARG A 159 7.23 33.36 7.69
CA ARG A 159 8.59 33.01 8.15
C ARG A 159 8.62 32.13 9.40
N GLU A 160 7.80 32.45 10.40
CA GLU A 160 7.77 31.69 11.66
C GLU A 160 7.22 30.28 11.52
N PHE A 161 6.22 30.09 10.65
CA PHE A 161 5.68 28.77 10.35
C PHE A 161 6.65 27.98 9.48
N TRP A 162 7.15 28.61 8.41
CA TRP A 162 8.07 28.00 7.46
C TRP A 162 9.34 27.48 8.13
N ALA A 163 9.94 28.25 9.03
CA ALA A 163 11.14 27.87 9.77
C ALA A 163 10.94 26.65 10.70
N LYS A 164 9.70 26.34 11.09
CA LYS A 164 9.37 25.18 11.93
C LYS A 164 9.18 23.89 11.13
N LEU A 165 9.04 23.98 9.82
CA LEU A 165 8.88 22.81 8.96
C LEU A 165 10.24 22.13 8.73
N PRO A 166 10.30 20.78 8.69
CA PRO A 166 11.47 20.06 8.23
C PRO A 166 11.90 20.50 6.82
N ALA A 167 13.20 20.46 6.53
CA ALA A 167 13.73 20.86 5.22
C ALA A 167 13.13 20.04 4.05
N SER A 168 12.81 18.76 4.29
CA SER A 168 12.10 17.90 3.33
C SER A 168 10.70 18.44 3.03
N GLU A 169 9.90 18.76 4.06
CA GLU A 169 8.56 19.33 3.89
C GLU A 169 8.61 20.71 3.20
N GLN A 170 9.58 21.56 3.55
CA GLN A 170 9.81 22.84 2.86
C GLN A 170 10.06 22.62 1.36
N THR A 171 10.94 21.66 1.02
CA THR A 171 11.26 21.31 -0.38
C THR A 171 10.06 20.75 -1.14
N ASN A 172 9.22 19.96 -0.48
CA ASN A 172 8.02 19.42 -1.10
C ASN A 172 6.96 20.50 -1.31
N LEU A 173 6.79 21.41 -0.36
CA LEU A 173 5.86 22.53 -0.45
C LEU A 173 6.25 23.56 -1.51
N THR A 174 7.54 23.77 -1.78
CA THR A 174 7.96 24.59 -2.93
C THR A 174 7.71 23.91 -4.27
N GLN A 175 7.49 22.59 -4.27
CA GLN A 175 7.12 21.78 -5.43
C GLN A 175 5.63 21.40 -5.42
N LEU A 176 4.77 22.14 -4.72
CA LEU A 176 3.35 21.82 -4.60
C LEU A 176 2.62 21.82 -5.95
N GLY A 177 3.13 22.58 -6.94
CA GLY A 177 2.71 22.48 -8.33
C GLY A 177 2.73 21.04 -8.87
N ARG A 178 3.63 20.17 -8.37
CA ARG A 178 3.66 18.75 -8.70
C ARG A 178 2.42 18.02 -8.22
N PHE A 179 2.07 18.16 -6.93
CA PHE A 179 0.83 17.58 -6.40
C PHE A 179 -0.41 18.09 -7.15
N LYS A 180 -0.47 19.40 -7.42
CA LYS A 180 -1.55 20.00 -8.22
C LYS A 180 -1.65 19.39 -9.61
N SER A 181 -0.51 19.13 -10.27
CA SER A 181 -0.50 18.49 -11.60
C SER A 181 -1.00 17.05 -11.56
N LEU A 182 -0.67 16.27 -10.51
CA LEU A 182 -1.19 14.92 -10.33
C LEU A 182 -2.71 14.92 -10.20
N CYS A 183 -3.26 15.85 -9.41
CA CYS A 183 -4.70 15.94 -9.14
C CYS A 183 -5.52 16.55 -10.29
N ARG A 184 -4.90 17.27 -11.24
CA ARG A 184 -5.60 18.06 -12.28
C ARG A 184 -6.65 17.27 -13.06
N HIS A 185 -6.40 16.00 -13.34
CA HIS A 185 -7.27 15.14 -14.15
C HIS A 185 -7.95 14.04 -13.32
N LEU A 186 -7.82 14.09 -12.00
CA LEU A 186 -8.36 13.10 -11.09
C LEU A 186 -9.67 13.60 -10.49
N ALA A 187 -10.61 12.68 -10.32
CA ALA A 187 -11.77 12.95 -9.48
C ALA A 187 -11.31 13.18 -8.03
N ARG A 188 -12.01 14.05 -7.29
CA ARG A 188 -11.70 14.36 -5.89
C ARG A 188 -11.54 13.11 -5.01
N THR A 189 -12.28 12.04 -5.29
CA THR A 189 -12.19 10.76 -4.57
C THR A 189 -10.81 10.10 -4.65
N HIS A 190 -9.99 10.47 -5.63
CA HIS A 190 -8.64 9.96 -5.88
C HIS A 190 -7.53 10.88 -5.36
N TYR A 191 -7.85 12.02 -4.76
CA TYR A 191 -6.82 12.89 -4.19
C TYR A 191 -5.97 12.23 -3.09
N PRO A 192 -6.54 11.38 -2.20
CA PRO A 192 -5.73 10.63 -1.23
C PRO A 192 -4.73 9.70 -1.90
N ASP A 193 -5.15 8.95 -2.93
CA ASP A 193 -4.26 8.07 -3.69
C ASP A 193 -3.15 8.88 -4.42
N ALA A 194 -3.50 10.05 -4.95
CA ALA A 194 -2.53 10.97 -5.54
C ALA A 194 -1.55 11.55 -4.50
N PHE A 195 -2.01 11.74 -3.27
CA PHE A 195 -1.18 12.18 -2.15
C PHE A 195 -0.19 11.10 -1.71
N HIS A 196 -0.62 9.82 -1.69
CA HIS A 196 0.26 8.67 -1.48
C HIS A 196 1.32 8.58 -2.59
N LEU A 197 0.91 8.73 -3.86
CA LEU A 197 1.83 8.76 -5.00
C LEU A 197 2.84 9.91 -4.90
N TRP A 198 2.38 11.12 -4.58
CA TRP A 198 3.27 12.27 -4.39
C TRP A 198 4.25 12.05 -3.23
N THR A 199 3.81 11.42 -2.14
CA THR A 199 4.68 10.99 -1.05
C THR A 199 5.75 10.02 -1.53
N ALA A 200 5.41 9.05 -2.38
CA ALA A 200 6.38 8.15 -2.98
C ALA A 200 7.39 8.90 -3.87
N GLU A 201 6.94 9.86 -4.69
CA GLU A 201 7.82 10.71 -5.50
C GLU A 201 8.77 11.57 -4.67
N ALA A 202 8.27 12.17 -3.59
CA ALA A 202 9.05 13.02 -2.69
C ALA A 202 10.18 12.25 -1.99
N ASN A 203 10.02 10.94 -1.81
CA ASN A 203 11.03 10.06 -1.22
C ASN A 203 11.89 9.33 -2.28
N GLY A 204 11.71 9.64 -3.57
CA GLY A 204 12.47 9.02 -4.66
C GLY A 204 12.26 7.51 -4.78
N LEU A 205 11.05 7.03 -4.47
CA LEU A 205 10.70 5.62 -4.59
C LEU A 205 10.47 5.24 -6.05
N ASP A 206 10.82 4.01 -6.43
CA ASP A 206 10.66 3.54 -7.82
C ASP A 206 9.16 3.34 -8.17
N PHE A 207 8.37 2.83 -7.22
CA PHE A 207 6.97 2.43 -7.45
C PHE A 207 6.01 2.84 -6.32
N PHE A 208 4.74 3.02 -6.67
CA PHE A 208 3.60 3.06 -5.76
C PHE A 208 2.66 1.91 -6.12
N LEU A 209 2.60 0.90 -5.25
CA LEU A 209 1.87 -0.34 -5.50
C LEU A 209 0.47 -0.27 -4.89
N MET A 210 -0.55 -0.48 -5.71
CA MET A 210 -1.95 -0.39 -5.29
C MET A 210 -2.89 -1.30 -6.10
N ILE A 211 -4.06 -1.61 -5.54
CA ILE A 211 -5.09 -2.42 -6.21
C ILE A 211 -6.36 -1.59 -6.42
N ASP A 212 -6.23 -0.48 -7.16
CA ASP A 212 -7.36 0.32 -7.66
C ASP A 212 -7.28 0.46 -9.19
N LYS A 213 -8.15 -0.27 -9.89
CA LYS A 213 -8.25 -0.25 -11.35
C LYS A 213 -8.59 1.15 -11.88
N LYS A 214 -9.44 1.90 -11.18
CA LYS A 214 -9.92 3.22 -11.64
C LYS A 214 -8.81 4.25 -11.55
N PHE A 215 -8.10 4.29 -10.43
CA PHE A 215 -6.98 5.21 -10.24
C PHE A 215 -5.85 4.94 -11.24
N VAL A 216 -5.41 3.67 -11.37
CA VAL A 216 -4.35 3.29 -12.32
C VAL A 216 -4.73 3.65 -13.76
N ASN A 217 -5.99 3.43 -14.15
CA ASN A 217 -6.47 3.82 -15.48
C ASN A 217 -6.52 5.35 -15.66
N ALA A 218 -6.93 6.10 -14.63
CA ALA A 218 -6.98 7.55 -14.68
C ALA A 218 -5.58 8.15 -14.90
N LEU A 219 -4.56 7.63 -14.21
CA LEU A 219 -3.18 8.06 -14.40
C LEU A 219 -2.61 7.65 -15.77
N ARG A 220 -2.91 6.45 -16.26
CA ARG A 220 -2.42 5.98 -17.56
C ARG A 220 -2.87 6.86 -18.73
N ASN A 221 -4.05 7.47 -18.62
CA ASN A 221 -4.59 8.35 -19.64
C ASN A 221 -3.99 9.78 -19.58
N CYS A 222 -3.14 10.07 -18.60
CA CYS A 222 -2.47 11.36 -18.45
C CYS A 222 -1.08 11.35 -19.12
N HIS A 223 -1.04 11.52 -20.45
CA HIS A 223 0.21 11.52 -21.23
C HIS A 223 1.15 12.69 -20.93
N GLU A 224 0.64 13.77 -20.32
CA GLU A 224 1.43 14.98 -19.99
C GLU A 224 2.26 14.84 -18.71
N LEU A 225 2.04 13.78 -17.92
CA LEU A 225 2.72 13.60 -16.63
C LEU A 225 3.98 12.75 -16.81
N ASP A 226 5.14 13.38 -16.58
CA ASP A 226 6.38 12.65 -16.33
C ASP A 226 6.36 12.09 -14.90
N PHE A 227 6.19 10.77 -14.75
CA PHE A 227 6.08 10.10 -13.45
C PHE A 227 7.46 9.79 -12.88
N ARG A 228 7.81 10.42 -11.75
CA ARG A 228 9.07 10.15 -11.03
C ARG A 228 8.98 8.82 -10.26
N CYS A 229 7.77 8.46 -9.85
CA CYS A 229 7.39 7.19 -9.25
C CYS A 229 6.23 6.61 -10.05
N ARG A 230 6.30 5.31 -10.38
CA ARG A 230 5.27 4.66 -11.19
C ARG A 230 4.18 4.06 -10.28
N ALA A 231 2.95 4.58 -10.38
CA ALA A 231 1.77 3.92 -9.83
C ALA A 231 1.47 2.65 -10.63
N VAL A 232 1.47 1.49 -9.97
CA VAL A 232 1.35 0.18 -10.61
C VAL A 232 0.44 -0.76 -9.81
N SER A 233 -0.26 -1.64 -10.52
CA SER A 233 -0.88 -2.82 -9.93
C SER A 233 0.16 -3.93 -9.68
N PRO A 234 -0.16 -4.95 -8.85
CA PRO A 234 0.73 -6.09 -8.63
C PRO A 234 1.26 -6.75 -9.91
N GLU A 235 0.38 -7.01 -10.87
CA GLU A 235 0.80 -7.58 -12.15
C GLU A 235 1.72 -6.64 -12.94
N GLN A 236 1.38 -5.34 -12.98
CA GLN A 236 2.19 -4.33 -13.67
C GLN A 236 3.58 -4.19 -13.04
N LEU A 237 3.68 -4.32 -11.71
CA LEU A 237 4.95 -4.32 -11.01
C LEU A 237 5.80 -5.51 -11.46
N LEU A 238 5.26 -6.74 -11.41
CA LEU A 238 5.99 -7.94 -11.84
C LEU A 238 6.46 -7.83 -13.30
N ASN A 239 5.59 -7.35 -14.18
CA ASN A 239 5.94 -7.13 -15.59
C ASN A 239 7.03 -6.06 -15.74
N ALA A 240 6.97 -4.96 -14.99
CA ALA A 240 7.97 -3.90 -15.01
C ALA A 240 9.34 -4.37 -14.47
N LEU A 241 9.35 -5.37 -13.60
CA LEU A 241 10.55 -6.00 -13.05
C LEU A 241 11.04 -7.20 -13.89
N GLY A 242 10.34 -7.53 -14.98
CA GLY A 242 10.71 -8.65 -15.87
C GLY A 242 10.52 -10.03 -15.24
N VAL A 243 9.65 -10.16 -14.24
CA VAL A 243 9.42 -11.42 -13.53
C VAL A 243 8.49 -12.31 -14.35
N THR A 244 9.03 -13.43 -14.84
CA THR A 244 8.31 -14.41 -15.66
C THR A 244 7.78 -15.58 -14.84
N GLU A 245 8.50 -15.98 -13.79
CA GLU A 245 8.10 -17.05 -12.87
C GLU A 245 7.26 -16.50 -11.73
N ARG A 246 6.04 -17.02 -11.58
CA ARG A 246 5.08 -16.62 -10.55
C ARG A 246 4.85 -17.75 -9.57
N ASP A 247 4.83 -17.39 -8.30
CA ASP A 247 4.56 -18.30 -7.20
C ASP A 247 3.07 -18.64 -7.18
N GLN A 248 2.77 -19.86 -6.78
CA GLN A 248 1.39 -20.28 -6.63
C GLN A 248 0.75 -19.59 -5.45
N TYR A 249 -0.53 -19.26 -5.61
CA TYR A 249 -1.34 -18.80 -4.51
C TYR A 249 -1.47 -19.91 -3.44
N PRO A 250 -1.29 -19.58 -2.14
CA PRO A 250 -1.07 -20.59 -1.09
C PRO A 250 -2.30 -21.46 -0.75
N TYR A 251 -3.49 -21.15 -1.28
CA TYR A 251 -4.74 -21.87 -1.02
C TYR A 251 -5.43 -22.26 -2.33
N THR A 252 -5.86 -23.51 -2.48
CA THR A 252 -6.70 -23.93 -3.61
C THR A 252 -8.17 -23.86 -3.22
N GLU A 253 -9.08 -23.83 -4.21
CA GLU A 253 -10.55 -23.85 -3.97
C GLU A 253 -11.01 -25.07 -3.13
N SER A 254 -10.16 -26.09 -3.02
CA SER A 254 -10.32 -27.32 -2.22
C SER A 254 -9.84 -27.22 -0.75
N GLY A 255 -9.47 -26.03 -0.26
CA GLY A 255 -9.02 -25.82 1.12
C GLY A 255 -7.50 -25.62 1.26
N PRO A 256 -6.98 -25.47 2.50
CA PRO A 256 -5.55 -25.28 2.71
C PRO A 256 -4.77 -26.53 2.27
N ARG A 257 -3.70 -26.34 1.49
CA ARG A 257 -2.62 -27.32 1.46
C ARG A 257 -2.07 -27.37 2.89
N THR A 258 -2.10 -28.55 3.49
CA THR A 258 -1.62 -28.82 4.84
C THR A 258 -0.22 -28.25 5.01
N TYR A 259 -0.08 -27.20 5.82
CA TYR A 259 1.19 -26.82 6.42
C TYR A 259 1.32 -27.62 7.72
N TYR A 260 2.36 -28.44 7.80
CA TYR A 260 2.75 -29.17 9.01
C TYR A 260 3.33 -28.22 10.06
#